data_AF-A0A7S3WZ74-F1
#
_entry.id   AF-A0A7S3WZ74-F1
#
_cell.length_a   1.000
_cell.length_b   1.000
_cell.length_c   1.000
_cell.angle_alpha   90.00
_cell.angle_beta   90.00
_cell.angle_gamma   90.00
#
_symmetry.space_group_name_H-M   'P 1'
#
loop_
_entity.id
_entity.type
_entity.pdbx_description
1 polymer ?
#
loop_
_entity_poly.entity_id
_entity_poly.type
_entity_poly.pdbx_seq_one_letter_code
_entity_poly.pdbx_strand_id
1 'polypeptide(L)'
;RAAYGSCRAFRAAAVPHLRRLLSIALVGPTPQNKQAGVLGVFLKRDELINGYPSYTKTGDDSVMMWHAGECWTVGVAADLGQARGVVSLVDGCLRPEASTVAWRVYNGAEWIDAPELRCLAGRPSTSRRIWDPDAGRWLDAGRLMVFEDGD
;
A
#
# COMPACT_ATOMS: atom_id res chain seq x y z
N ARG A 1 22.36 -18.86 -12.60
CA ARG A 1 22.85 -18.95 -11.20
C ARG A 1 22.89 -17.53 -10.64
N ALA A 2 21.98 -17.26 -9.69
CA ALA A 2 21.95 -16.18 -8.68
C ALA A 2 22.30 -14.73 -9.07
N ALA A 3 21.31 -13.85 -8.92
CA ALA A 3 21.51 -12.43 -8.64
C ALA A 3 20.55 -11.97 -7.53
N TYR A 4 20.66 -12.55 -6.34
CA TYR A 4 20.13 -11.93 -5.10
C TYR A 4 21.24 -11.05 -4.54
N GLY A 5 21.25 -9.78 -4.96
CA GLY A 5 22.28 -8.80 -4.64
C GLY A 5 21.80 -7.76 -3.63
N SER A 6 22.03 -8.05 -2.34
CA SER A 6 22.12 -7.12 -1.21
C SER A 6 20.83 -6.50 -0.62
N CYS A 7 20.21 -7.22 0.30
CA CYS A 7 19.54 -6.60 1.46
C CYS A 7 20.55 -6.48 2.60
N ARG A 8 21.30 -5.37 2.64
CA ARG A 8 22.18 -5.07 3.78
C ARG A 8 21.30 -4.64 4.95
N ALA A 9 21.25 -5.49 5.97
CA ALA A 9 20.56 -5.20 7.23
C ALA A 9 21.10 -3.91 7.86
N PHE A 10 20.25 -2.89 7.99
CA PHE A 10 20.50 -1.78 8.90
C PHE A 10 19.87 -2.14 10.25
N ARG A 11 20.75 -2.45 11.22
CA ARG A 11 20.35 -2.64 12.62
C ARG A 11 19.96 -1.28 13.21
N ALA A 12 18.85 -1.29 13.93
CA ALA A 12 18.17 -0.13 14.47
C ALA A 12 19.06 0.75 15.38
N ALA A 13 19.07 2.05 15.09
CA ALA A 13 19.31 3.10 16.06
C ALA A 13 18.02 3.92 16.20
N ALA A 14 17.53 4.04 17.43
CA ALA A 14 16.26 4.66 17.77
C ALA A 14 16.19 6.13 17.32
N VAL A 15 15.18 6.47 16.51
CA VAL A 15 14.77 7.85 16.20
C VAL A 15 13.26 7.94 16.48
N PRO A 16 12.80 8.65 17.53
CA PRO A 16 11.39 8.60 17.98
C PRO A 16 10.39 9.34 17.06
N HIS A 17 10.83 9.95 15.96
CA HIS A 17 10.01 10.86 15.14
C HIS A 17 9.72 10.31 13.74
N LEU A 18 10.29 9.16 13.40
CA LEU A 18 10.02 8.49 12.13
C LEU A 18 8.82 7.55 12.28
N ARG A 19 7.64 8.10 12.58
CA ARG A 19 6.35 7.43 12.32
C ARG A 19 6.10 7.43 10.81
N ARG A 20 6.94 6.68 10.12
CA ARG A 20 6.95 6.44 8.67
C ARG A 20 5.61 5.83 8.26
N LEU A 21 4.90 6.54 7.37
CA LEU A 21 3.75 6.10 6.57
C LEU A 21 2.69 5.33 7.36
N LEU A 22 1.79 6.07 8.01
CA LEU A 22 0.62 5.50 8.69
C LEU A 22 -0.44 4.98 7.71
N SER A 23 -0.35 5.34 6.44
CA SER A 23 -1.35 4.97 5.44
C SER A 23 -0.78 4.78 4.05
N ILE A 24 -1.35 3.87 3.28
CA ILE A 24 -1.07 3.67 1.86
C ILE A 24 -2.40 3.63 1.11
N ALA A 25 -2.48 4.27 -0.05
CA ALA A 25 -3.62 4.14 -0.94
C ALA A 25 -3.28 3.16 -2.06
N LEU A 26 -4.13 2.16 -2.26
CA LEU A 26 -4.11 1.32 -3.45
C LEU A 26 -5.13 1.88 -4.42
N VAL A 27 -4.66 2.43 -5.55
CA VAL A 27 -5.49 3.16 -6.51
C VAL A 27 -5.15 2.76 -7.94
N GLY A 28 -6.10 2.98 -8.83
CA GLY A 28 -5.98 2.67 -10.24
C GLY A 28 -7.14 1.79 -10.72
N PRO A 29 -7.33 1.70 -12.04
CA PRO A 29 -8.34 0.84 -12.61
C PRO A 29 -7.94 -0.63 -12.43
N THR A 30 -8.95 -1.46 -12.18
CA THR A 30 -8.78 -2.91 -12.17
C THR A 30 -9.23 -3.49 -13.51
N PRO A 31 -8.53 -4.51 -14.03
CA PRO A 31 -8.99 -5.22 -15.22
C PRO A 31 -10.44 -5.67 -15.05
N GLN A 32 -11.29 -5.31 -16.02
CA GLN A 32 -12.72 -5.67 -16.03
C GLN A 32 -13.49 -5.17 -14.79
N ASN A 33 -12.99 -4.14 -14.09
CA ASN A 33 -13.53 -3.63 -12.83
C ASN A 33 -13.62 -4.69 -11.71
N LYS A 34 -12.83 -5.76 -11.80
CA LYS A 34 -12.82 -6.85 -10.81
C LYS A 34 -12.04 -6.45 -9.58
N GLN A 35 -12.54 -6.82 -8.40
CA GLN A 35 -11.89 -6.52 -7.11
C GLN A 35 -11.68 -5.02 -6.85
N ALA A 36 -12.33 -4.12 -7.60
CA ALA A 36 -12.28 -2.67 -7.34
C ALA A 36 -12.73 -2.32 -5.92
N GLY A 37 -13.62 -3.12 -5.32
CA GLY A 37 -14.12 -2.93 -3.96
C GLY A 37 -13.08 -3.16 -2.84
N VAL A 38 -11.99 -3.88 -3.11
CA VAL A 38 -10.91 -4.05 -2.12
C VAL A 38 -9.86 -2.94 -2.21
N LEU A 39 -9.93 -2.06 -3.21
CA LEU A 39 -9.05 -0.91 -3.32
C LEU A 39 -9.43 0.19 -2.32
N GLY A 40 -8.51 1.13 -2.10
CA GLY A 40 -8.74 2.27 -1.23
C GLY A 40 -7.56 2.59 -0.31
N VAL A 41 -7.85 3.31 0.77
CA VAL A 41 -6.84 3.74 1.74
C VAL A 41 -6.71 2.72 2.86
N PHE A 42 -5.49 2.29 3.13
CA PHE A 42 -5.13 1.34 4.17
C PHE A 42 -4.31 2.01 5.25
N LEU A 43 -4.60 1.72 6.52
CA LEU A 43 -3.90 2.21 7.69
C LEU A 43 -2.98 1.14 8.25
N LYS A 44 -1.73 1.51 8.51
CA LYS A 44 -0.72 0.61 9.03
C LYS A 44 -1.11 0.14 10.44
N ARG A 45 -1.03 -1.17 10.65
CA ARG A 45 -1.23 -1.79 11.96
C ARG A 45 0.08 -1.74 12.76
N ASP A 46 -0.04 -1.66 14.08
CA ASP A 46 1.11 -1.76 14.99
C ASP A 46 1.66 -3.19 15.05
N GLU A 47 0.80 -4.18 14.80
CA GLU A 47 1.13 -5.59 14.81
C GLU A 47 1.76 -6.04 13.48
N LEU A 48 2.88 -6.76 13.60
CA LEU A 48 3.51 -7.44 12.48
C LEU A 48 2.92 -8.84 12.33
N ILE A 49 2.58 -9.21 11.11
CA ILE A 49 2.10 -10.54 10.76
C ILE A 49 3.24 -11.30 10.10
N ASN A 50 3.63 -12.45 10.66
CA ASN A 50 4.79 -13.22 10.19
C ASN A 50 6.10 -12.41 10.11
N GLY A 51 6.26 -11.40 10.96
CA GLY A 51 7.42 -10.50 10.96
C GLY A 51 7.35 -9.36 9.93
N TYR A 52 6.24 -9.24 9.19
CA TYR A 52 6.05 -8.22 8.16
C TYR A 52 4.91 -7.24 8.48
N PRO A 53 4.97 -6.02 7.92
CA PRO A 53 3.91 -5.03 8.08
C PRO A 53 2.56 -5.47 7.48
N SER A 54 1.49 -5.05 8.13
CA SER A 54 0.11 -5.23 7.69
C SER A 54 -0.68 -3.92 7.80
N TYR A 55 -1.74 -3.79 7.02
CA TYR A 55 -2.58 -2.60 6.95
C TYR A 55 -4.06 -2.99 6.88
N THR A 56 -4.92 -2.21 7.54
CA THR A 56 -6.38 -2.38 7.53
C THR A 56 -7.01 -1.31 6.64
N LYS A 57 -7.97 -1.66 5.79
CA LYS A 57 -8.66 -0.68 4.95
C LYS A 57 -9.50 0.29 5.81
N THR A 58 -9.44 1.57 5.46
CA THR A 58 -10.20 2.64 6.12
C THR A 58 -11.67 2.50 5.78
N GLY A 59 -12.53 2.44 6.80
CA GLY A 59 -13.98 2.32 6.63
C GLY A 59 -14.49 0.90 6.37
N ASP A 60 -13.60 -0.08 6.29
CA ASP A 60 -13.94 -1.48 6.03
C ASP A 60 -12.83 -2.38 6.60
N ASP A 61 -13.01 -2.80 7.86
CA ASP A 61 -12.01 -3.61 8.57
C ASP A 61 -11.96 -5.08 8.11
N SER A 62 -12.90 -5.49 7.27
CA SER A 62 -12.94 -6.83 6.67
C SER A 62 -11.88 -7.01 5.59
N VAL A 63 -11.34 -5.93 5.04
CA VAL A 63 -10.32 -5.94 3.98
C VAL A 63 -8.98 -5.48 4.55
N MET A 64 -7.94 -6.26 4.29
CA MET A 64 -6.59 -5.99 4.76
C MET A 64 -5.58 -6.14 3.63
N MET A 65 -4.46 -5.44 3.77
CA MET A 65 -3.28 -5.56 2.94
C MET A 65 -2.11 -6.04 3.81
N TRP A 66 -1.43 -7.09 3.41
CA TRP A 66 -0.30 -7.63 4.17
C TRP A 66 0.77 -8.19 3.25
N HIS A 67 1.98 -8.31 3.78
CA HIS A 67 3.09 -8.94 3.10
C HIS A 67 3.19 -10.41 3.51
N ALA A 68 3.17 -11.31 2.53
CA ALA A 68 3.19 -12.77 2.69
C ALA A 68 4.59 -13.36 2.41
N GLY A 69 5.65 -12.59 2.66
CA GLY A 69 7.05 -13.03 2.56
C GLY A 69 7.72 -12.76 1.21
N GLU A 70 7.05 -13.10 0.11
CA GLU A 70 7.55 -12.85 -1.25
C GLU A 70 6.67 -11.87 -2.05
N CYS A 71 5.46 -11.61 -1.55
CA CYS A 71 4.50 -10.75 -2.21
C CYS A 71 3.70 -9.92 -1.22
N TRP A 72 3.20 -8.78 -1.70
CA TRP A 72 2.09 -8.08 -1.07
C TRP A 72 0.79 -8.69 -1.54
N THR A 73 -0.18 -8.79 -0.63
CA THR A 73 -1.51 -9.31 -0.91
C THR A 73 -2.56 -8.41 -0.27
N VAL A 74 -3.70 -8.29 -0.94
CA VAL A 74 -4.93 -7.72 -0.40
C VAL A 74 -6.03 -8.76 -0.43
N GLY A 75 -6.75 -8.90 0.66
CA GLY A 75 -7.82 -9.87 0.80
C GLY A 75 -8.61 -9.66 2.08
N VAL A 76 -9.39 -10.68 2.44
CA VAL A 76 -10.18 -10.64 3.67
C VAL A 76 -9.30 -10.81 4.90
N ALA A 77 -9.69 -10.17 6.01
CA ALA A 77 -8.98 -10.22 7.28
C ALA A 77 -8.77 -11.66 7.81
N ALA A 78 -9.66 -12.60 7.46
CA ALA A 78 -9.55 -14.00 7.86
C ALA A 78 -8.33 -14.72 7.24
N ASP A 79 -7.85 -14.26 6.08
CA ASP A 79 -6.71 -14.83 5.36
C ASP A 79 -5.39 -14.10 5.69
N LEU A 80 -5.42 -13.17 6.66
CA LEU A 80 -4.28 -12.34 7.03
C LEU A 80 -3.02 -13.17 7.31
N GLY A 81 -1.92 -12.83 6.65
CA GLY A 81 -0.63 -13.53 6.76
C GLY A 81 -0.46 -14.71 5.79
N GLN A 82 -1.51 -15.12 5.08
CA GLN A 82 -1.45 -16.18 4.08
C GLN A 82 -1.29 -15.60 2.67
N ALA A 83 -0.75 -16.38 1.73
CA ALA A 83 -0.69 -16.01 0.31
C ALA A 83 -2.05 -16.25 -0.40
N ARG A 84 -3.17 -15.83 0.21
CA ARG A 84 -4.55 -16.07 -0.25
C ARG A 84 -5.31 -14.76 -0.50
N GLY A 85 -4.70 -13.88 -1.30
CA GLY A 85 -5.28 -12.60 -1.70
C GLY A 85 -6.18 -12.67 -2.93
N VAL A 86 -6.91 -11.58 -3.17
CA VAL A 86 -7.58 -11.29 -4.45
C VAL A 86 -6.83 -10.25 -5.28
N VAL A 87 -5.91 -9.51 -4.66
CA VAL A 87 -4.97 -8.61 -5.34
C VAL A 87 -3.57 -8.90 -4.81
N SER A 88 -2.57 -9.01 -5.67
CA SER A 88 -1.22 -9.42 -5.29
C SER A 88 -0.15 -8.64 -6.06
N LEU A 89 0.98 -8.37 -5.43
CA LEU A 89 2.17 -7.78 -6.02
C LEU A 89 3.38 -8.65 -5.67
N VAL A 90 3.98 -9.27 -6.69
CA VAL A 90 5.06 -10.25 -6.53
C VAL A 90 6.40 -9.59 -6.85
N ASP A 91 6.88 -8.77 -5.93
CA ASP A 91 8.14 -8.01 -6.05
C ASP A 91 9.10 -8.25 -4.87
N GLY A 92 8.62 -8.86 -3.77
CA GLY A 92 9.42 -9.07 -2.55
C GLY A 92 9.84 -7.79 -1.82
N CYS A 93 9.38 -6.63 -2.27
CA CYS A 93 9.69 -5.34 -1.65
C CYS A 93 8.99 -5.21 -0.29
N LEU A 94 9.67 -4.64 0.70
CA LEU A 94 9.07 -4.33 2.00
C LEU A 94 8.17 -3.07 1.97
N ARG A 95 8.10 -2.41 0.82
CA ARG A 95 7.38 -1.16 0.58
C ARG A 95 6.66 -1.27 -0.75
N PRO A 96 5.33 -1.49 -0.75
CA PRO A 96 4.60 -1.74 -1.99
C PRO A 96 4.58 -0.52 -2.92
N GLU A 97 4.78 0.69 -2.39
CA GLU A 97 4.90 1.94 -3.15
C GLU A 97 6.20 2.06 -3.95
N ALA A 98 7.24 1.32 -3.56
CA ALA A 98 8.56 1.38 -4.22
C ALA A 98 8.70 0.36 -5.35
N SER A 99 7.69 -0.49 -5.54
CA SER A 99 7.69 -1.52 -6.57
C SER A 99 7.47 -0.90 -7.95
N THR A 100 8.24 -1.37 -8.92
CA THR A 100 8.03 -1.08 -10.35
C THR A 100 7.27 -2.19 -11.07
N VAL A 101 6.98 -3.30 -10.36
CA VAL A 101 6.23 -4.43 -10.89
C VAL A 101 4.73 -4.14 -10.87
N ALA A 102 4.03 -4.60 -11.91
CA ALA A 102 2.58 -4.49 -12.02
C ALA A 102 1.88 -5.35 -10.95
N TRP A 103 0.83 -4.80 -10.37
CA TRP A 103 -0.07 -5.57 -9.51
C TRP A 103 -0.86 -6.57 -10.33
N ARG A 104 -1.38 -7.61 -9.68
CA ARG A 104 -2.24 -8.63 -10.26
C ARG A 104 -3.54 -8.70 -9.52
N VAL A 105 -4.62 -8.92 -10.26
CA VAL A 105 -5.98 -9.02 -9.72
C VAL A 105 -6.56 -10.37 -10.10
N TYR A 106 -7.15 -11.07 -9.13
CA TYR A 106 -7.84 -12.33 -9.35
C TYR A 106 -9.26 -12.07 -9.87
N ASN A 107 -9.55 -12.51 -11.09
CA ASN A 107 -10.85 -12.31 -11.74
C ASN A 107 -11.91 -13.35 -11.34
N GLY A 108 -11.55 -14.34 -10.51
CA GLY A 108 -12.38 -15.49 -10.14
C GLY A 108 -11.99 -16.81 -10.82
N ALA A 109 -11.09 -16.76 -11.81
CA ALA A 109 -10.55 -17.93 -12.50
C ALA A 109 -9.02 -17.87 -12.58
N GLU A 110 -8.47 -16.72 -12.96
CA GLU A 110 -7.05 -16.48 -13.19
C GLU A 110 -6.58 -15.13 -12.63
N TRP A 111 -5.26 -14.96 -12.58
CA TRP A 111 -4.61 -13.71 -12.21
C TRP A 111 -4.35 -12.87 -13.46
N ILE A 112 -4.89 -11.66 -13.49
CA ILE A 112 -4.70 -10.70 -14.58
C ILE A 112 -3.79 -9.56 -14.10
N ASP A 113 -2.80 -9.20 -14.92
CA ASP A 113 -1.97 -8.03 -14.65
C ASP A 113 -2.80 -6.73 -14.73
N ALA A 114 -2.63 -5.89 -13.71
CA ALA A 114 -3.23 -4.57 -13.53
C ALA A 114 -2.12 -3.51 -13.53
N PRO A 115 -1.55 -3.17 -14.71
CA PRO A 115 -0.37 -2.31 -14.79
C PRO A 115 -0.62 -0.87 -14.35
N GLU A 116 -1.87 -0.41 -14.36
CA GLU A 116 -2.24 0.94 -13.94
C GLU A 116 -2.53 1.05 -12.44
N LEU A 117 -2.53 -0.09 -11.73
CA LEU A 117 -2.77 -0.16 -10.30
C LEU A 117 -1.46 0.11 -9.55
N ARG A 118 -1.49 1.03 -8.58
CA ARG A 118 -0.30 1.47 -7.86
C ARG A 118 -0.59 1.77 -6.39
N CYS A 119 0.46 1.63 -5.57
CA CYS A 119 0.45 2.02 -4.18
C CYS A 119 1.03 3.42 -4.03
N LEU A 120 0.25 4.32 -3.43
CA LEU A 120 0.71 5.66 -3.08
C LEU A 120 0.89 5.74 -1.58
N ALA A 121 2.10 6.12 -1.15
CA ALA A 121 2.40 6.31 0.25
C ALA A 121 1.77 7.62 0.75
N GLY A 122 0.91 7.51 1.76
CA GLY A 122 0.28 8.66 2.38
C GLY A 122 1.19 9.25 3.44
N ARG A 123 1.43 10.56 3.36
CA ARG A 123 1.96 11.32 4.48
C ARG A 123 0.77 11.96 5.21
N PRO A 124 0.68 11.82 6.54
CA PRO A 124 -0.22 12.67 7.30
C PRO A 124 0.30 14.10 7.16
N SER A 125 -0.32 14.90 6.27
CA SER A 125 -0.03 16.32 6.22
C SER A 125 -0.73 16.98 7.40
N THR A 126 0.05 17.43 8.38
CA THR A 126 -0.41 18.36 9.41
C THR A 126 -0.69 19.76 8.85
N SER A 127 -0.33 19.99 7.59
CA SER A 127 -0.64 21.23 6.87
C SER A 127 -2.14 21.35 6.67
N ARG A 128 -2.72 22.24 7.47
CA ARG A 128 -4.13 22.64 7.38
C ARG A 128 -4.46 23.37 6.08
N ARG A 129 -3.47 23.62 5.21
CA ARG A 129 -3.65 24.36 3.96
C ARG A 129 -2.89 23.72 2.81
N ILE A 130 -3.57 23.53 1.68
CA ILE A 130 -3.00 23.05 0.41
C ILE A 130 -3.11 24.20 -0.59
N TRP A 131 -2.05 24.47 -1.36
CA TRP A 131 -2.10 25.43 -2.44
C TRP A 131 -2.80 24.82 -3.65
N ASP A 132 -3.87 25.45 -4.11
CA ASP A 132 -4.57 25.10 -5.33
C ASP A 132 -4.04 25.99 -6.47
N PRO A 133 -3.32 25.44 -7.46
CA PRO A 133 -2.76 26.21 -8.57
C PRO A 133 -3.83 26.69 -9.56
N ASP A 134 -4.96 25.98 -9.69
CA ASP A 134 -6.07 26.38 -10.56
C ASP A 134 -6.88 27.51 -9.94
N ALA A 135 -6.99 27.52 -8.62
CA ALA A 135 -7.66 28.59 -7.87
C ALA A 135 -6.73 29.71 -7.38
N GLY A 136 -5.41 29.57 -7.55
CA GLY A 136 -4.40 30.55 -7.11
C GLY A 136 -4.47 30.90 -5.62
N ARG A 137 -4.89 29.96 -4.77
CA ARG A 137 -5.11 30.22 -3.34
C ARG A 137 -4.84 29.01 -2.47
N TRP A 138 -4.57 29.28 -1.19
CA TRP A 138 -4.53 28.25 -0.15
C TRP A 138 -5.96 27.83 0.23
N LEU A 139 -6.25 26.53 0.13
CA LEU A 139 -7.49 25.91 0.61
C LEU A 139 -7.26 25.30 1.98
N ASP A 140 -8.19 25.50 2.91
CA ASP A 140 -8.14 24.88 4.24
C ASP A 140 -8.48 23.37 4.11
N ALA A 141 -7.43 22.56 4.19
CA ALA A 141 -7.45 21.11 4.13
C ALA A 141 -7.63 20.54 5.54
N GLY A 142 -8.87 20.51 6.03
CA GLY A 142 -9.17 19.81 7.28
C GLY A 142 -8.76 18.33 7.16
N ARG A 143 -7.73 17.92 7.92
CA ARG A 143 -7.16 16.56 7.99
C ARG A 143 -7.22 15.80 6.65
N LEU A 144 -6.68 16.38 5.58
CA LEU A 144 -6.51 15.67 4.32
C LEU A 144 -5.24 14.82 4.40
N MET A 145 -5.30 13.62 3.83
CA MET A 145 -4.13 12.75 3.62
C MET A 145 -3.63 13.02 2.21
N VAL A 146 -2.40 13.50 2.09
CA VAL A 146 -1.76 13.71 0.80
C VAL A 146 -0.95 12.46 0.47
N PHE A 147 -1.25 11.89 -0.70
CA PHE A 147 -0.52 10.78 -1.28
C PHE A 147 0.41 11.37 -2.34
N GLU A 148 1.71 11.21 -2.16
CA GLU A 148 2.70 11.65 -3.14
C GLU A 148 3.01 10.45 -4.06
N ASP A 149 2.98 10.68 -5.37
CA ASP A 149 3.58 9.75 -6.34
C ASP A 149 5.10 9.86 -6.13
N GLY A 150 5.77 8.75 -5.81
CA GLY A 150 7.20 8.77 -5.49
C GLY A 150 8.03 9.09 -6.74
N ASP A 151 8.83 10.16 -6.69
CA ASP A 151 9.91 10.47 -7.64
C ASP A 151 10.95 9.33 -7.73
#